data_AF-A0A956M3J1-F1
#
_entry.id   AF-A0A956M3J1-F1
#
_cell.length_a   1.000
_cell.length_b   1.000
_cell.length_c   1.000
_cell.angle_alpha   90.00
_cell.angle_beta   90.00
_cell.angle_gamma   90.00
#
_symmetry.space_group_name_H-M   'P 1'
#
loop_
_entity.id
_entity.type
_entity.pdbx_description
1 polymer ?
#
loop_
_entity_poly.entity_id
_entity_poly.type
_entity_poly.pdbx_seq_one_letter_code
_entity_poly.pdbx_strand_id
1 'polypeptide(L)'
;VVIASIAPTVFLDASQSDPHLIDYFLIGAGADGDVSGRPGCSQCQYFRLSDRAQGTAQTIYVHGAAHNDFNCCGTSDGTGPDRIGRAAAQVVAKSYLLALVEVYAQGNLATKEYLTRMYDDLDPSGIAPQVEISTSYRELANPENYVIDDFQTATGTGQSSSGGTVTYDVSNLYEGDNEDNDDVFTALPSDPMNGMIFDSGQGDFTRGVIFDYTVGETRFVEFSVVPALRDVRGQRYLSFRACQGTRHDETRAHNGPLSFGASLRDGEGVTATVRFGSWGELTPLYQRTGSGTNAGWVNEMNTVRIPLTAFETDGTGIDLSNIVAVRLELGAVFGSERGRVGVDDLQIMKE
;
A
#
# COMPACT_ATOMS: atom_id res chain seq x y z
N VAL A 1 -2.46 -18.12 15.29
CA VAL A 1 -2.56 -18.91 14.04
C VAL A 1 -2.45 -17.91 12.92
N VAL A 2 -1.66 -18.20 11.88
CA VAL A 2 -1.54 -17.34 10.69
C VAL A 2 -1.88 -18.18 9.47
N ILE A 3 -2.64 -17.61 8.53
CA ILE A 3 -2.93 -18.21 7.22
C ILE A 3 -1.95 -17.62 6.21
N ALA A 4 -1.19 -18.46 5.52
CA ALA A 4 -0.30 -18.03 4.45
C ALA A 4 -0.81 -18.58 3.11
N SER A 5 -0.98 -17.70 2.13
CA SER A 5 -1.52 -18.02 0.81
C SER A 5 -0.58 -17.57 -0.31
N ILE A 6 -0.63 -18.28 -1.43
CA ILE A 6 0.05 -17.91 -2.67
C ILE A 6 -1.03 -17.85 -3.74
N ALA A 7 -1.23 -16.67 -4.33
CA ALA A 7 -2.23 -16.42 -5.37
C ALA A 7 -3.59 -17.11 -5.10
N PRO A 8 -4.26 -16.81 -3.97
CA PRO A 8 -5.60 -17.30 -3.71
C PRO A 8 -6.60 -16.75 -4.74
N THR A 9 -7.73 -17.44 -4.88
CA THR A 9 -8.88 -17.05 -5.71
C THR A 9 -10.14 -17.00 -4.87
N VAL A 10 -11.16 -16.31 -5.37
CA VAL A 10 -12.47 -16.18 -4.71
C VAL A 10 -13.58 -16.86 -5.51
N PHE A 11 -13.30 -18.03 -6.10
CA PHE A 11 -14.29 -18.82 -6.87
C PHE A 11 -15.54 -19.19 -6.08
N LEU A 12 -15.43 -19.29 -4.75
CA LEU A 12 -16.55 -19.58 -3.85
C LEU A 12 -17.26 -18.31 -3.35
N ASP A 13 -16.98 -17.14 -3.91
CA ASP A 13 -17.34 -15.81 -3.39
C ASP A 13 -16.38 -15.33 -2.27
N ALA A 14 -16.18 -14.01 -2.23
CA ALA A 14 -15.30 -13.35 -1.27
C ALA A 14 -15.82 -13.50 0.18
N SER A 15 -17.14 -13.43 0.37
CA SER A 15 -17.80 -13.59 1.68
C SER A 15 -17.65 -14.99 2.29
N GLN A 16 -17.45 -16.02 1.46
CA GLN A 16 -17.24 -17.41 1.93
C GLN A 16 -15.77 -17.75 2.18
N SER A 17 -14.87 -16.91 1.68
CA SER A 17 -13.42 -17.16 1.68
C SER A 17 -12.67 -16.21 2.63
N ASP A 18 -13.42 -15.48 3.46
CA ASP A 18 -12.94 -14.42 4.35
C ASP A 18 -12.02 -14.96 5.46
N PRO A 19 -10.80 -14.40 5.65
CA PRO A 19 -9.90 -14.80 6.74
C PRO A 19 -10.42 -14.44 8.14
N HIS A 20 -11.42 -13.57 8.24
CA HIS A 20 -11.95 -13.00 9.48
C HIS A 20 -10.84 -12.37 10.34
N LEU A 21 -10.86 -12.60 11.65
CA LEU A 21 -9.89 -12.07 12.62
C LEU A 21 -8.56 -12.83 12.65
N ILE A 22 -8.34 -13.79 11.74
CA ILE A 22 -7.09 -14.55 11.68
C ILE A 22 -6.03 -13.74 10.94
N ASP A 23 -4.81 -13.69 11.47
CA ASP A 23 -3.69 -13.05 10.78
C ASP A 23 -3.45 -13.73 9.43
N TYR A 24 -3.24 -12.91 8.40
CA TYR A 24 -3.21 -13.34 7.01
C TYR A 24 -1.95 -12.86 6.30
N PHE A 25 -1.29 -13.75 5.59
CA PHE A 25 -0.16 -13.46 4.72
C PHE A 25 -0.45 -13.88 3.29
N LEU A 26 -0.14 -12.99 2.34
CA LEU A 26 -0.29 -13.21 0.91
C LEU A 26 1.03 -13.05 0.18
N ILE A 27 1.36 -14.02 -0.67
CA ILE A 27 2.32 -13.87 -1.77
C ILE A 27 1.55 -13.67 -3.07
N GLY A 28 1.56 -12.45 -3.58
CA GLY A 28 1.11 -12.10 -4.92
C GLY A 28 2.26 -12.23 -5.92
N ALA A 29 2.01 -12.90 -7.05
CA ALA A 29 3.01 -13.04 -8.11
C ALA A 29 2.74 -12.01 -9.20
N GLY A 30 3.67 -11.07 -9.39
CA GLY A 30 3.43 -9.92 -10.27
C GLY A 30 3.37 -10.28 -11.75
N ALA A 31 3.98 -11.39 -12.12
CA ALA A 31 4.07 -11.88 -13.49
C ALA A 31 3.13 -13.05 -13.77
N ASP A 32 2.19 -13.35 -12.87
CA ASP A 32 1.29 -14.50 -13.02
C ASP A 32 0.45 -14.46 -14.29
N GLY A 33 0.11 -15.60 -14.87
CA GLY A 33 -0.63 -15.70 -16.14
C GLY A 33 -2.14 -15.73 -15.97
N ASP A 34 -2.63 -16.47 -14.98
CA ASP A 34 -4.03 -16.88 -14.84
C ASP A 34 -4.68 -16.42 -13.52
N VAL A 35 -3.97 -16.54 -12.39
CA VAL A 35 -4.37 -15.97 -11.10
C VAL A 35 -3.58 -14.68 -10.90
N SER A 36 -4.06 -13.62 -11.51
CA SER A 36 -3.32 -12.37 -11.57
C SER A 36 -4.12 -11.21 -11.05
N GLY A 37 -3.41 -10.19 -10.57
CA GLY A 37 -4.03 -8.93 -10.17
C GLY A 37 -4.61 -8.10 -11.33
N ARG A 38 -5.06 -8.73 -12.42
CA ARG A 38 -5.65 -8.03 -13.56
C ARG A 38 -7.09 -7.61 -13.23
N PRO A 39 -7.54 -6.44 -13.70
CA PRO A 39 -8.89 -5.95 -13.43
C PRO A 39 -9.98 -6.87 -14.02
N GLY A 40 -9.84 -7.31 -15.28
CA GLY A 40 -10.83 -8.17 -15.95
C GLY A 40 -11.02 -9.62 -15.46
N CYS A 41 -10.57 -10.01 -14.26
CA CYS A 41 -11.01 -11.25 -13.63
C CYS A 41 -11.18 -11.08 -12.11
N SER A 42 -12.35 -10.61 -11.69
CA SER A 42 -12.70 -10.43 -10.27
C SER A 42 -12.50 -11.68 -9.40
N GLN A 43 -12.64 -12.89 -9.96
CA GLN A 43 -12.43 -14.16 -9.24
C GLN A 43 -10.94 -14.51 -9.08
N CYS A 44 -10.08 -13.97 -9.94
CA CYS A 44 -8.64 -14.25 -10.01
C CYS A 44 -7.78 -13.20 -9.28
N GLN A 45 -8.39 -12.11 -8.80
CA GLN A 45 -7.72 -11.03 -8.09
C GLN A 45 -7.34 -11.48 -6.67
N TYR A 46 -6.06 -11.79 -6.46
CA TYR A 46 -5.59 -12.36 -5.19
C TYR A 46 -5.56 -11.39 -4.01
N PHE A 47 -5.60 -10.07 -4.22
CA PHE A 47 -5.56 -9.09 -3.13
C PHE A 47 -6.88 -9.01 -2.35
N ARG A 48 -7.99 -9.47 -2.94
CA ARG A 48 -9.32 -9.42 -2.32
C ARG A 48 -9.33 -10.07 -0.93
N LEU A 49 -8.73 -11.25 -0.78
CA LEU A 49 -8.73 -11.95 0.53
C LEU A 49 -7.86 -11.28 1.58
N SER A 50 -6.66 -10.82 1.21
CA SER A 50 -5.82 -10.07 2.13
C SER A 50 -6.47 -8.78 2.58
N ASP A 51 -7.26 -8.17 1.71
CA ASP A 51 -7.85 -6.87 1.98
C ASP A 51 -9.15 -6.95 2.82
N ARG A 52 -9.80 -8.12 2.82
CA ARG A 52 -10.92 -8.44 3.73
C ARG A 52 -10.48 -8.86 5.14
N ALA A 53 -9.22 -9.27 5.30
CA ALA A 53 -8.74 -9.77 6.58
C ALA A 53 -8.93 -8.69 7.66
N GLN A 54 -9.58 -9.06 8.76
CA GLN A 54 -9.87 -8.16 9.89
C GLN A 54 -8.77 -8.21 10.96
N GLY A 55 -7.93 -9.27 10.94
CA GLY A 55 -6.74 -9.37 11.77
C GLY A 55 -5.57 -8.53 11.24
N THR A 56 -4.35 -9.00 11.47
CA THR A 56 -3.18 -8.42 10.80
C THR A 56 -3.08 -9.00 9.39
N ALA A 57 -2.97 -8.14 8.37
CA ALA A 57 -2.78 -8.56 6.99
C ALA A 57 -1.40 -8.14 6.51
N GLN A 58 -0.64 -9.07 5.92
CA GLN A 58 0.62 -8.81 5.25
C GLN A 58 0.57 -9.31 3.83
N THR A 59 1.09 -8.53 2.90
CA THR A 59 1.13 -8.89 1.49
C THR A 59 2.47 -8.54 0.93
N ILE A 60 3.07 -9.48 0.19
CA ILE A 60 4.18 -9.20 -0.70
C ILE A 60 3.72 -9.38 -2.14
N TYR A 61 4.15 -8.48 -3.02
CA TYR A 61 3.93 -8.59 -4.45
C TYR A 61 5.28 -8.69 -5.16
N VAL A 62 5.57 -9.88 -5.68
CA VAL A 62 6.90 -10.23 -6.19
C VAL A 62 6.95 -10.02 -7.69
N HIS A 63 7.72 -9.03 -8.13
CA HIS A 63 7.86 -8.71 -9.54
C HIS A 63 8.56 -9.85 -10.30
N GLY A 64 8.12 -10.11 -11.52
CA GLY A 64 8.73 -11.12 -12.39
C GLY A 64 8.45 -12.59 -12.00
N ALA A 65 7.71 -12.86 -10.92
CA ALA A 65 7.32 -14.21 -10.51
C ALA A 65 5.91 -14.58 -11.01
N ALA A 66 5.70 -15.83 -11.42
CA ALA A 66 4.37 -16.45 -11.47
C ALA A 66 4.07 -17.22 -10.18
N HIS A 67 2.80 -17.49 -9.84
CA HIS A 67 2.52 -18.30 -8.65
C HIS A 67 3.16 -19.69 -8.73
N ASN A 68 3.26 -20.24 -9.95
CA ASN A 68 3.90 -21.52 -10.22
C ASN A 68 5.43 -21.53 -10.01
N ASP A 69 6.06 -20.36 -9.89
CA ASP A 69 7.46 -20.25 -9.48
C ASP A 69 7.63 -20.49 -7.96
N PHE A 70 6.59 -20.32 -7.15
CA PHE A 70 6.62 -20.62 -5.72
C PHE A 70 6.33 -22.09 -5.37
N ASN A 71 6.05 -22.93 -6.36
CA ASN A 71 5.96 -24.39 -6.18
C ASN A 71 7.07 -25.12 -6.96
N CYS A 72 7.18 -26.44 -6.79
CA CYS A 72 8.29 -27.22 -7.35
C CYS A 72 8.14 -27.61 -8.82
N CYS A 73 6.90 -27.71 -9.34
CA CYS A 73 6.65 -28.41 -10.61
C CYS A 73 5.45 -27.90 -11.42
N GLY A 74 4.88 -26.75 -11.07
CA GLY A 74 3.81 -26.11 -11.81
C GLY A 74 4.24 -25.64 -13.19
N THR A 75 3.23 -25.43 -14.04
CA THR A 75 3.41 -24.95 -15.41
C THR A 75 4.06 -23.58 -15.42
N SER A 76 4.96 -23.33 -16.38
CA SER A 76 5.49 -21.99 -16.61
C SER A 76 4.49 -21.19 -17.45
N ASP A 77 3.68 -20.40 -16.78
CA ASP A 77 2.55 -19.65 -17.35
C ASP A 77 2.70 -18.14 -17.31
N GLY A 78 3.63 -17.63 -16.51
CA GLY A 78 3.64 -16.21 -16.32
C GLY A 78 4.29 -15.40 -17.44
N THR A 79 3.94 -14.12 -17.45
CA THR A 79 4.08 -13.19 -18.56
C THR A 79 4.63 -11.85 -18.07
N GLY A 80 5.24 -11.08 -18.97
CA GLY A 80 5.78 -9.75 -18.66
C GLY A 80 7.31 -9.73 -18.68
N PRO A 81 7.92 -8.56 -18.42
CA PRO A 81 9.37 -8.39 -18.41
C PRO A 81 10.01 -9.05 -17.17
N ASP A 82 11.35 -9.13 -17.19
CA ASP A 82 12.19 -9.37 -16.01
C ASP A 82 11.78 -10.57 -15.14
N ARG A 83 11.44 -11.68 -15.81
CA ARG A 83 11.07 -12.95 -15.19
C ARG A 83 12.19 -13.46 -14.30
N ILE A 84 11.93 -13.64 -13.00
CA ILE A 84 12.93 -14.08 -12.03
C ILE A 84 13.07 -15.61 -11.96
N GLY A 85 11.98 -16.31 -12.31
CA GLY A 85 11.88 -17.77 -12.30
C GLY A 85 11.89 -18.40 -10.91
N ARG A 86 11.58 -19.71 -10.89
CA ARG A 86 11.44 -20.55 -9.68
C ARG A 86 12.58 -20.42 -8.66
N ALA A 87 13.84 -20.42 -9.10
CA ALA A 87 14.95 -20.40 -8.15
C ALA A 87 14.95 -19.14 -7.27
N ALA A 88 14.78 -17.96 -7.87
CA ALA A 88 14.71 -16.70 -7.14
C ALA A 88 13.39 -16.58 -6.35
N ALA A 89 12.25 -16.93 -6.97
CA ALA A 89 10.95 -16.88 -6.30
C ALA A 89 10.89 -17.74 -5.02
N GLN A 90 11.51 -18.93 -5.03
CA GLN A 90 11.62 -19.80 -3.86
C GLN A 90 12.48 -19.20 -2.75
N VAL A 91 13.54 -18.45 -3.09
CA VAL A 91 14.36 -17.72 -2.09
C VAL A 91 13.51 -16.63 -1.44
N VAL A 92 12.77 -15.85 -2.23
CA VAL A 92 11.85 -14.83 -1.72
C VAL A 92 10.82 -15.45 -0.77
N ALA A 93 10.08 -16.47 -1.23
CA ALA A 93 9.05 -17.11 -0.41
C ALA A 93 9.63 -17.68 0.89
N LYS A 94 10.80 -18.32 0.84
CA LYS A 94 11.46 -18.87 2.03
C LYS A 94 11.81 -17.77 3.05
N SER A 95 12.33 -16.63 2.59
CA SER A 95 12.72 -15.54 3.49
C SER A 95 11.52 -14.95 4.23
N TYR A 96 10.44 -14.64 3.52
CA TYR A 96 9.22 -14.09 4.16
C TYR A 96 8.49 -15.13 5.01
N LEU A 97 8.41 -16.40 4.58
CA LEU A 97 7.81 -17.45 5.40
C LEU A 97 8.62 -17.70 6.68
N LEU A 98 9.95 -17.63 6.63
CA LEU A 98 10.77 -17.68 7.83
C LEU A 98 10.46 -16.51 8.77
N ALA A 99 10.37 -15.29 8.23
CA ALA A 99 10.01 -14.12 9.02
C ALA A 99 8.63 -14.26 9.71
N LEU A 100 7.64 -14.82 9.02
CA LEU A 100 6.34 -15.13 9.63
C LEU A 100 6.44 -16.15 10.76
N VAL A 101 7.23 -17.21 10.58
CA VAL A 101 7.43 -18.23 11.64
C VAL A 101 8.12 -17.60 12.84
N GLU A 102 9.14 -16.77 12.64
CA GLU A 102 9.82 -16.04 13.71
C GLU A 102 8.85 -15.15 14.49
N VAL A 103 8.01 -14.37 13.80
CA VAL A 103 7.06 -13.46 14.45
C VAL A 103 5.92 -14.23 15.13
N TYR A 104 5.20 -15.06 14.39
CA TYR A 104 3.93 -15.64 14.85
C TYR A 104 4.05 -16.95 15.61
N ALA A 105 5.10 -17.74 15.36
CA ALA A 105 5.30 -19.01 16.05
C ALA A 105 6.34 -18.91 17.17
N GLN A 106 7.36 -18.06 17.01
CA GLN A 106 8.46 -17.93 17.99
C GLN A 106 8.39 -16.65 18.83
N GLY A 107 7.55 -15.67 18.47
CA GLY A 107 7.43 -14.40 19.19
C GLY A 107 8.63 -13.47 19.03
N ASN A 108 9.44 -13.67 17.99
CA ASN A 108 10.59 -12.82 17.68
C ASN A 108 10.14 -11.57 16.92
N LEU A 109 9.73 -10.55 17.68
CA LEU A 109 9.23 -9.28 17.13
C LEU A 109 10.29 -8.47 16.37
N ALA A 110 11.59 -8.72 16.57
CA ALA A 110 12.63 -8.05 15.79
C ALA A 110 12.52 -8.38 14.29
N THR A 111 12.00 -9.56 13.97
CA THR A 111 11.79 -10.00 12.58
C THR A 111 10.54 -9.40 11.95
N LYS A 112 9.66 -8.74 12.73
CA LYS A 112 8.47 -8.04 12.20
C LYS A 112 8.86 -6.95 11.20
N GLU A 113 10.01 -6.29 11.39
CA GLU A 113 10.52 -5.30 10.43
C GLU A 113 10.69 -5.88 9.02
N TYR A 114 11.03 -7.17 8.88
CA TYR A 114 11.13 -7.87 7.60
C TYR A 114 9.78 -8.00 6.86
N LEU A 115 8.67 -7.87 7.59
CA LEU A 115 7.31 -7.97 7.06
C LEU A 115 6.65 -6.60 6.87
N THR A 116 7.26 -5.53 7.39
CA THR A 116 6.62 -4.20 7.45
C THR A 116 7.43 -3.08 6.82
N ARG A 117 8.75 -3.26 6.65
CA ARG A 117 9.58 -2.26 5.97
C ARG A 117 9.32 -2.31 4.47
N MET A 118 9.48 -1.16 3.84
CA MET A 118 9.61 -1.08 2.40
C MET A 118 10.87 -1.84 1.96
N TYR A 119 10.82 -2.37 0.74
CA TYR A 119 11.79 -3.33 0.25
C TYR A 119 13.23 -2.79 0.12
N ASP A 120 13.38 -1.50 -0.20
CA ASP A 120 14.68 -0.85 -0.46
C ASP A 120 15.70 -0.95 0.69
N ASP A 121 15.25 -1.26 1.90
CA ASP A 121 16.09 -1.33 3.09
C ASP A 121 16.36 -2.77 3.57
N LEU A 122 15.34 -3.64 3.55
CA LEU A 122 15.44 -4.99 4.12
C LEU A 122 14.84 -6.04 3.16
N ASP A 123 15.72 -6.73 2.44
CA ASP A 123 15.37 -7.63 1.34
C ASP A 123 15.85 -9.09 1.51
N PRO A 124 15.37 -10.04 0.69
CA PRO A 124 15.91 -11.39 0.65
C PRO A 124 17.34 -11.44 0.12
N SER A 125 18.27 -11.91 0.93
CA SER A 125 19.62 -12.22 0.45
C SER A 125 19.61 -13.35 -0.59
N GLY A 126 20.45 -13.26 -1.62
CA GLY A 126 20.64 -14.34 -2.59
C GLY A 126 19.72 -14.28 -3.82
N ILE A 127 18.97 -13.19 -4.00
CA ILE A 127 18.33 -12.84 -5.27
C ILE A 127 19.09 -11.69 -5.95
N ALA A 128 18.75 -11.43 -7.21
CA ALA A 128 19.37 -10.35 -7.96
C ALA A 128 18.85 -8.99 -7.44
N PRO A 129 19.70 -7.95 -7.37
CA PRO A 129 19.35 -6.66 -6.74
C PRO A 129 18.27 -5.88 -7.49
N GLN A 130 17.99 -6.23 -8.75
CA GLN A 130 16.92 -5.64 -9.55
C GLN A 130 15.54 -6.31 -9.36
N VAL A 131 15.46 -7.35 -8.53
CA VAL A 131 14.15 -7.92 -8.17
C VAL A 131 13.48 -6.92 -7.25
N GLU A 132 12.22 -6.59 -7.52
CA GLU A 132 11.41 -5.65 -6.73
C GLU A 132 10.31 -6.42 -6.00
N ILE A 133 10.04 -6.03 -4.75
CA ILE A 133 8.96 -6.60 -3.94
C ILE A 133 8.20 -5.49 -3.25
N SER A 134 6.93 -5.30 -3.59
CA SER A 134 6.06 -4.37 -2.88
C SER A 134 5.58 -5.03 -1.59
N THR A 135 5.61 -4.29 -0.48
CA THR A 135 5.21 -4.81 0.83
C THR A 135 4.08 -3.98 1.42
N SER A 136 2.95 -4.63 1.71
CA SER A 136 1.81 -4.04 2.40
C SER A 136 1.58 -4.73 3.74
N TYR A 137 1.25 -3.94 4.75
CA TYR A 137 0.96 -4.34 6.11
C TYR A 137 -0.21 -3.53 6.64
N ARG A 138 -1.19 -4.21 7.24
CA ARG A 138 -2.36 -3.65 7.91
C ARG A 138 -2.56 -4.32 9.25
N GLU A 139 -2.92 -3.55 10.27
CA GLU A 139 -3.21 -4.07 11.62
C GLU A 139 -4.58 -3.54 12.07
N LEU A 140 -5.64 -4.14 11.54
CA LEU A 140 -7.00 -3.61 11.65
C LEU A 140 -7.69 -3.94 12.98
N ALA A 141 -7.30 -5.05 13.61
CA ALA A 141 -7.89 -5.49 14.88
C ALA A 141 -7.31 -4.82 16.13
N ASN A 142 -6.35 -3.90 15.99
CA ASN A 142 -5.72 -3.25 17.14
C ASN A 142 -6.47 -1.96 17.54
N PRO A 143 -7.26 -1.97 18.62
CA PRO A 143 -8.06 -0.82 19.04
C PRO A 143 -7.21 0.35 19.57
N GLU A 144 -5.91 0.14 19.78
CA GLU A 144 -4.99 1.17 20.25
C GLU A 144 -4.42 2.00 19.09
N ASN A 145 -4.60 1.56 17.84
CA ASN A 145 -4.28 2.37 16.67
C ASN A 145 -5.32 3.48 16.50
N TYR A 146 -4.84 4.69 16.24
CA TYR A 146 -5.68 5.84 15.95
C TYR A 146 -5.92 5.92 14.46
N VAL A 147 -7.07 5.43 14.01
CA VAL A 147 -7.49 5.58 12.62
C VAL A 147 -7.86 7.04 12.37
N ILE A 148 -7.13 7.71 11.47
CA ILE A 148 -7.47 9.06 11.01
C ILE A 148 -8.43 8.94 9.85
N ASP A 149 -8.05 8.16 8.84
CA ASP A 149 -8.89 7.86 7.70
C ASP A 149 -8.58 6.48 7.14
N ASP A 150 -9.57 5.59 7.19
CA ASP A 150 -9.54 4.32 6.46
C ASP A 150 -10.41 4.39 5.21
N PHE A 151 -11.04 5.53 4.90
CA PHE A 151 -11.97 5.74 3.77
C PHE A 151 -13.20 4.83 3.74
N GLN A 152 -13.43 4.01 4.78
CA GLN A 152 -14.54 3.06 4.82
C GLN A 152 -15.83 3.71 5.34
N THR A 153 -15.73 4.91 5.92
CA THR A 153 -16.86 5.70 6.42
C THR A 153 -16.74 7.17 6.01
N ALA A 154 -17.80 7.96 6.26
CA ALA A 154 -17.84 9.38 5.92
C ALA A 154 -17.51 9.68 4.43
N THR A 155 -17.97 8.80 3.52
CA THR A 155 -17.57 8.79 2.11
C THR A 155 -17.63 10.19 1.47
N GLY A 156 -16.47 10.68 1.02
CA GLY A 156 -16.33 11.96 0.35
C GLY A 156 -15.09 12.74 0.80
N THR A 157 -14.60 13.57 -0.10
CA THR A 157 -13.26 14.17 -0.03
C THR A 157 -13.04 15.24 1.05
N GLY A 158 -14.08 15.59 1.80
CA GLY A 158 -14.06 16.70 2.76
C GLY A 158 -14.01 16.29 4.23
N GLN A 159 -14.19 15.01 4.52
CA GLN A 159 -14.22 14.50 5.89
C GLN A 159 -13.62 13.10 5.97
N SER A 160 -12.75 12.89 6.95
CA SER A 160 -12.13 11.60 7.20
C SER A 160 -13.03 10.67 7.99
N SER A 161 -12.72 9.38 7.97
CA SER A 161 -13.47 8.35 8.71
C SER A 161 -13.51 8.58 10.22
N SER A 162 -12.50 9.24 10.81
CA SER A 162 -12.53 9.67 12.22
C SER A 162 -13.40 10.91 12.49
N GLY A 163 -13.96 11.51 11.45
CA GLY A 163 -14.79 12.72 11.50
C GLY A 163 -14.02 14.04 11.35
N GLY A 164 -12.71 13.99 11.11
CA GLY A 164 -11.87 15.16 10.90
C GLY A 164 -12.10 15.82 9.54
N THR A 165 -11.90 17.13 9.42
CA THR A 165 -11.98 17.81 8.12
C THR A 165 -10.76 17.48 7.26
N VAL A 166 -11.00 17.20 5.99
CA VAL A 166 -9.97 17.00 4.97
C VAL A 166 -9.90 18.24 4.08
N THR A 167 -8.69 18.77 3.88
CA THR A 167 -8.43 19.91 3.00
C THR A 167 -7.28 19.58 2.06
N TYR A 168 -7.31 20.09 0.84
CA TYR A 168 -6.34 19.72 -0.18
C TYR A 168 -6.25 20.77 -1.28
N ASP A 169 -5.15 20.75 -2.02
CA ASP A 169 -4.95 21.54 -3.24
C ASP A 169 -4.34 20.74 -4.40
N VAL A 170 -4.22 19.42 -4.25
CA VAL A 170 -3.88 18.47 -5.32
C VAL A 170 -4.96 18.45 -6.42
N SER A 171 -4.59 17.97 -7.60
CA SER A 171 -5.48 17.84 -8.74
C SER A 171 -6.22 16.50 -8.76
N ASN A 172 -7.43 16.52 -9.34
CA ASN A 172 -8.30 15.35 -9.58
C ASN A 172 -8.40 14.39 -8.38
N LEU A 173 -8.51 14.93 -7.17
CA LEU A 173 -8.73 14.15 -5.98
C LEU A 173 -10.09 13.45 -6.06
N TYR A 174 -10.07 12.13 -5.92
CA TYR A 174 -11.23 11.26 -5.99
C TYR A 174 -11.15 10.22 -4.88
N GLU A 175 -12.24 10.06 -4.15
CA GLU A 175 -12.41 8.98 -3.18
C GLU A 175 -13.49 8.04 -3.70
N GLY A 176 -13.22 6.74 -3.66
CA GLY A 176 -14.13 5.73 -4.17
C GLY A 176 -13.66 4.31 -3.87
N ASP A 177 -14.40 3.35 -4.39
CA ASP A 177 -14.07 1.93 -4.29
C ASP A 177 -12.73 1.66 -5.00
N ASN A 178 -11.87 0.83 -4.41
CA ASN A 178 -10.59 0.43 -4.96
C ASN A 178 -10.78 -0.64 -6.06
N GLU A 179 -11.56 -0.27 -7.09
CA GLU A 179 -11.96 -1.08 -8.23
C GLU A 179 -11.71 -0.31 -9.53
N ASP A 180 -11.11 -1.02 -10.48
CA ASP A 180 -11.02 -0.66 -11.89
C ASP A 180 -12.38 -0.90 -12.58
N ASN A 181 -12.92 0.13 -13.22
CA ASN A 181 -14.32 0.14 -13.65
C ASN A 181 -14.52 -0.31 -15.10
N ASP A 182 -13.45 -0.61 -15.84
CA ASP A 182 -13.53 -0.97 -17.26
C ASP A 182 -12.75 -2.23 -17.67
N ASP A 183 -12.26 -2.97 -16.66
CA ASP A 183 -11.57 -4.26 -16.79
C ASP A 183 -10.22 -4.19 -17.52
N VAL A 184 -9.66 -2.99 -17.73
CA VAL A 184 -8.42 -2.79 -18.49
C VAL A 184 -7.53 -1.74 -17.86
N PHE A 185 -6.20 -1.93 -17.92
CA PHE A 185 -5.28 -0.91 -17.39
C PHE A 185 -5.23 0.39 -18.21
N THR A 186 -6.06 0.54 -19.24
CA THR A 186 -6.00 1.71 -20.11
C THR A 186 -6.59 2.91 -19.41
N ALA A 187 -5.75 3.88 -19.06
CA ALA A 187 -6.21 5.09 -18.39
C ALA A 187 -7.36 5.76 -19.15
N LEU A 188 -8.49 5.88 -18.47
CA LEU A 188 -9.67 6.62 -18.90
C LEU A 188 -9.99 7.69 -17.85
N PRO A 189 -10.23 8.96 -18.23
CA PRO A 189 -10.60 10.00 -17.28
C PRO A 189 -11.88 9.71 -16.48
N SER A 190 -12.77 8.87 -17.03
CA SER A 190 -13.98 8.42 -16.36
C SER A 190 -13.76 7.29 -15.35
N ASP A 191 -12.56 6.71 -15.30
CA ASP A 191 -12.18 5.71 -14.32
C ASP A 191 -10.97 6.20 -13.49
N PRO A 192 -11.20 7.03 -12.45
CA PRO A 192 -10.13 7.56 -11.62
C PRO A 192 -9.32 6.50 -10.88
N MET A 193 -9.90 5.31 -10.66
CA MET A 193 -9.34 4.18 -9.89
C MET A 193 -8.77 3.06 -10.78
N ASN A 194 -8.58 3.33 -12.08
CA ASN A 194 -7.93 2.41 -13.03
C ASN A 194 -6.71 1.71 -12.42
N GLY A 195 -6.67 0.38 -12.55
CA GLY A 195 -5.65 -0.51 -11.98
C GLY A 195 -5.80 -0.89 -10.52
N MET A 196 -6.81 -0.39 -9.80
CA MET A 196 -7.17 -0.88 -8.46
C MET A 196 -7.96 -2.19 -8.58
N ILE A 197 -7.66 -3.17 -7.72
CA ILE A 197 -8.27 -4.51 -7.76
C ILE A 197 -8.49 -5.10 -6.36
N PHE A 198 -8.74 -4.22 -5.39
CA PHE A 198 -8.98 -4.60 -4.01
C PHE A 198 -10.47 -4.77 -3.74
N ASP A 199 -11.32 -4.20 -4.61
CA ASP A 199 -12.76 -4.38 -4.64
C ASP A 199 -13.20 -4.90 -6.03
N SER A 200 -14.22 -5.75 -6.04
CA SER A 200 -14.98 -6.11 -7.25
C SER A 200 -16.44 -6.48 -6.95
N GLY A 201 -16.99 -5.82 -5.93
CA GLY A 201 -18.30 -6.11 -5.36
C GLY A 201 -18.37 -7.49 -4.70
N GLN A 202 -19.58 -8.04 -4.58
CA GLN A 202 -19.83 -9.34 -3.92
C GLN A 202 -19.33 -9.39 -2.47
N GLY A 203 -19.56 -8.30 -1.73
CA GLY A 203 -19.26 -8.20 -0.31
C GLY A 203 -17.88 -7.63 0.02
N ASP A 204 -17.05 -7.30 -0.97
CA ASP A 204 -15.91 -6.38 -0.79
C ASP A 204 -16.42 -4.95 -0.62
N PHE A 205 -15.59 -4.11 -0.01
CA PHE A 205 -16.01 -2.77 0.41
C PHE A 205 -14.88 -1.74 0.42
N THR A 206 -13.67 -2.13 0.02
CA THR A 206 -12.48 -1.33 0.28
C THR A 206 -12.46 -0.09 -0.59
N ARG A 207 -12.43 1.04 0.08
CA ARG A 207 -12.27 2.36 -0.52
C ARG A 207 -10.87 2.93 -0.31
N GLY A 208 -10.56 3.97 -1.06
CA GLY A 208 -9.35 4.77 -0.90
C GLY A 208 -9.50 6.12 -1.57
N VAL A 209 -8.42 6.91 -1.53
CA VAL A 209 -8.33 8.20 -2.23
C VAL A 209 -7.21 8.18 -3.25
N ILE A 210 -7.42 8.81 -4.40
CA ILE A 210 -6.40 8.98 -5.44
C ILE A 210 -6.36 10.44 -5.90
N PHE A 211 -5.16 10.95 -6.18
CA PHE A 211 -4.94 12.32 -6.64
C PHE A 211 -3.65 12.43 -7.46
N ASP A 212 -3.46 13.56 -8.15
CA ASP A 212 -2.25 13.85 -8.90
C ASP A 212 -1.71 15.27 -8.68
N TYR A 213 -0.44 15.43 -9.03
CA TYR A 213 0.30 16.68 -9.00
C TYR A 213 1.38 16.64 -10.09
N THR A 214 1.80 17.83 -10.55
CA THR A 214 2.71 17.96 -11.69
C THR A 214 3.95 18.80 -11.35
N VAL A 215 4.91 18.82 -12.28
CA VAL A 215 6.20 19.48 -12.12
C VAL A 215 6.03 20.97 -11.79
N GLY A 216 6.81 21.45 -10.81
CA GLY A 216 6.81 22.85 -10.39
C GLY A 216 5.69 23.20 -9.40
N GLU A 217 4.87 22.24 -9.00
CA GLU A 217 3.87 22.40 -7.96
C GLU A 217 4.37 21.93 -6.59
N THR A 218 3.86 22.57 -5.55
CA THR A 218 3.92 22.07 -4.18
C THR A 218 2.48 21.92 -3.70
N ARG A 219 2.04 20.69 -3.45
CA ARG A 219 0.65 20.35 -3.18
C ARG A 219 0.51 19.56 -1.88
N PHE A 220 -0.71 19.43 -1.38
CA PHE A 220 -1.00 18.65 -0.19
C PHE A 220 -2.39 18.05 -0.12
N VAL A 221 -2.50 17.05 0.76
CA VAL A 221 -3.76 16.57 1.35
C VAL A 221 -3.58 16.55 2.86
N GLU A 222 -4.44 17.26 3.60
CA GLU A 222 -4.34 17.43 5.04
C GLU A 222 -5.61 16.94 5.74
N PHE A 223 -5.40 16.10 6.75
CA PHE A 223 -6.41 15.48 7.57
C PHE A 223 -6.34 16.09 8.98
N SER A 224 -7.43 16.69 9.43
CA SER A 224 -7.52 17.19 10.80
C SER A 224 -7.64 16.04 11.79
N VAL A 225 -6.87 16.08 12.87
CA VAL A 225 -6.95 15.09 13.96
C VAL A 225 -7.99 15.55 14.99
N VAL A 226 -9.00 14.71 15.19
CA VAL A 226 -10.08 14.98 16.15
C VAL A 226 -9.55 15.00 17.59
N PRO A 227 -10.14 15.79 18.51
CA PRO A 227 -9.62 15.99 19.87
C PRO A 227 -9.27 14.71 20.64
N ALA A 228 -10.03 13.62 20.43
CA ALA A 228 -9.82 12.35 21.11
C ALA A 228 -8.52 11.62 20.70
N LEU A 229 -7.93 11.96 19.55
CA LEU A 229 -6.77 11.26 18.96
C LEU A 229 -5.49 12.11 18.95
N ARG A 230 -5.51 13.31 19.57
CA ARG A 230 -4.40 14.28 19.44
C ARG A 230 -3.17 13.97 20.28
N ASP A 231 -3.34 13.27 21.40
CA ASP A 231 -2.22 12.85 22.24
C ASP A 231 -1.65 11.52 21.71
N VAL A 232 -0.56 11.64 20.96
CA VAL A 232 0.06 10.52 20.25
C VAL A 232 1.35 10.05 20.93
N ARG A 233 1.66 10.53 22.14
CA ARG A 233 2.87 10.13 22.88
C ARG A 233 2.91 8.65 23.25
N GLY A 234 1.75 7.99 23.29
CA GLY A 234 1.64 6.54 23.48
C GLY A 234 1.80 5.73 22.19
N GLN A 235 1.93 6.40 21.05
CA GLN A 235 2.03 5.79 19.72
C GLN A 235 3.47 5.79 19.22
N ARG A 236 3.72 5.03 18.15
CA ARG A 236 5.07 4.80 17.64
C ARG A 236 5.26 5.16 16.18
N TYR A 237 4.23 5.02 15.34
CA TYR A 237 4.35 5.28 13.91
C TYR A 237 3.19 6.14 13.39
N LEU A 238 3.48 7.03 12.45
CA LEU A 238 2.51 7.42 11.44
C LEU A 238 2.57 6.38 10.31
N SER A 239 1.43 5.83 9.91
CA SER A 239 1.37 4.83 8.83
C SER A 239 0.24 5.10 7.86
N PHE A 240 0.47 4.72 6.60
CA PHE A 240 -0.54 4.68 5.55
C PHE A 240 -0.09 3.70 4.47
N ARG A 241 -1.03 3.22 3.67
CA ARG A 241 -0.75 2.49 2.42
C ARG A 241 -0.78 3.47 1.25
N ALA A 242 0.14 3.32 0.29
CA ALA A 242 0.13 4.11 -0.92
C ALA A 242 0.61 3.33 -2.15
N CYS A 243 0.14 3.71 -3.32
CA CYS A 243 0.49 3.10 -4.61
C CYS A 243 0.63 4.16 -5.71
N GLN A 244 1.27 3.81 -6.84
CA GLN A 244 1.27 4.69 -8.02
C GLN A 244 0.17 4.28 -9.01
N GLY A 245 -0.64 5.24 -9.43
CA GLY A 245 -1.79 5.00 -10.31
C GLY A 245 -1.39 4.55 -11.73
N THR A 246 -2.09 3.55 -12.25
CA THR A 246 -1.74 2.90 -13.52
C THR A 246 -1.94 3.78 -14.74
N ARG A 247 -0.90 3.84 -15.58
CA ARG A 247 -0.87 4.52 -16.89
C ARG A 247 -1.29 6.00 -16.90
N HIS A 248 -1.47 6.65 -15.74
CA HIS A 248 -1.72 8.09 -15.67
C HIS A 248 -0.54 8.86 -16.26
N ASP A 249 -0.80 9.99 -16.94
CA ASP A 249 0.24 10.75 -17.64
C ASP A 249 1.35 11.22 -16.69
N GLU A 250 1.00 11.64 -15.47
CA GLU A 250 1.98 12.03 -14.46
C GLU A 250 2.84 10.85 -13.98
N THR A 251 2.26 9.66 -13.78
CA THR A 251 3.02 8.45 -13.40
C THR A 251 3.94 8.00 -14.53
N ARG A 252 3.45 8.04 -15.78
CA ARG A 252 4.24 7.67 -16.97
C ARG A 252 5.37 8.65 -17.25
N ALA A 253 5.16 9.93 -16.95
CA ALA A 253 6.17 10.95 -17.11
C ALA A 253 7.22 10.89 -15.99
N HIS A 254 6.82 10.47 -14.77
CA HIS A 254 7.75 10.19 -13.66
C HIS A 254 8.65 8.98 -13.95
N ASN A 255 8.05 7.85 -14.36
CA ASN A 255 8.74 6.63 -14.80
C ASN A 255 9.83 6.14 -13.82
N GLY A 256 9.49 6.00 -12.54
CA GLY A 256 10.39 5.50 -11.52
C GLY A 256 9.69 5.27 -10.18
N PRO A 257 10.45 4.90 -9.14
CA PRO A 257 9.93 4.85 -7.78
C PRO A 257 9.46 6.24 -7.34
N LEU A 258 8.36 6.30 -6.59
CA LEU A 258 7.76 7.56 -6.15
C LEU A 258 7.90 7.71 -4.63
N SER A 259 8.28 8.89 -4.17
CA SER A 259 8.32 9.22 -2.73
C SER A 259 7.83 10.63 -2.46
N PHE A 260 7.38 10.89 -1.23
CA PHE A 260 6.89 12.21 -0.82
C PHE A 260 7.02 12.44 0.70
N GLY A 261 6.54 13.58 1.19
CA GLY A 261 6.65 13.97 2.60
C GLY A 261 5.37 13.71 3.39
N ALA A 262 5.50 13.46 4.67
CA ALA A 262 4.40 13.53 5.63
C ALA A 262 4.74 14.57 6.70
N SER A 263 3.77 15.39 7.07
CA SER A 263 3.88 16.42 8.10
C SER A 263 2.94 16.12 9.25
N LEU A 264 3.41 16.35 10.48
CA LEU A 264 2.56 16.51 11.66
C LEU A 264 2.50 18.00 12.02
N ARG A 265 1.32 18.48 12.42
CA ARG A 265 1.15 19.82 12.97
C ARG A 265 0.50 19.75 14.34
N ASP A 266 1.05 20.48 15.32
CA ASP A 266 0.49 20.56 16.67
C ASP A 266 -0.47 21.75 16.88
N GLY A 267 -1.06 21.83 18.07
CA GLY A 267 -2.02 22.88 18.41
C GLY A 267 -1.42 24.28 18.58
N GLU A 268 -0.09 24.41 18.66
CA GLU A 268 0.59 25.71 18.61
C GLU A 268 0.96 26.12 17.17
N GLY A 269 0.73 25.22 16.20
CA GLY A 269 0.99 25.43 14.78
C GLY A 269 2.41 25.03 14.36
N VAL A 270 3.20 24.42 15.26
CA VAL A 270 4.51 23.87 14.89
C VAL A 270 4.30 22.69 13.96
N THR A 271 5.08 22.65 12.88
CA THR A 271 5.01 21.58 11.88
C THR A 271 6.36 20.90 11.77
N ALA A 272 6.35 19.57 11.77
CA ALA A 272 7.50 18.74 11.48
C ALA A 272 7.20 17.88 10.25
N THR A 273 8.11 17.86 9.29
CA THR A 273 7.95 17.11 8.03
C THR A 273 9.05 16.08 7.89
N VAL A 274 8.66 14.86 7.54
CA VAL A 274 9.55 13.75 7.25
C VAL A 274 9.33 13.28 5.82
N ARG A 275 10.41 13.13 5.06
CA ARG A 275 10.38 12.57 3.69
C ARG A 275 10.72 11.10 3.77
N PHE A 276 9.80 10.22 3.37
CA PHE A 276 10.00 8.79 3.59
C PHE A 276 10.94 8.15 2.56
N GLY A 277 11.29 8.84 1.48
CA GLY A 277 12.17 8.34 0.41
C GLY A 277 13.54 7.82 0.87
N SER A 278 14.02 8.20 2.07
CA SER A 278 15.25 7.64 2.64
C SER A 278 15.08 6.24 3.26
N TRP A 279 13.86 5.78 3.45
CA TRP A 279 13.52 4.49 4.06
C TRP A 279 12.83 3.53 3.09
N GLY A 280 12.53 4.03 1.89
CA GLY A 280 11.92 3.30 0.81
C GLY A 280 11.09 4.19 -0.08
N GLU A 281 10.75 3.69 -1.24
CA GLU A 281 9.91 4.38 -2.21
C GLU A 281 8.70 3.51 -2.57
N LEU A 282 7.67 4.12 -3.17
CA LEU A 282 6.60 3.37 -3.79
C LEU A 282 7.19 2.66 -5.00
N THR A 283 7.27 1.33 -4.91
CA THR A 283 7.99 0.46 -5.84
C THR A 283 7.67 0.75 -7.31
N PRO A 284 8.63 0.52 -8.23
CA PRO A 284 8.37 0.55 -9.66
C PRO A 284 7.22 -0.37 -10.03
N LEU A 285 6.70 -0.24 -11.24
CA LEU A 285 5.38 -0.75 -11.59
C LEU A 285 5.53 -1.96 -12.51
N TYR A 286 5.13 -3.16 -12.05
CA TYR A 286 5.35 -4.38 -12.84
C TYR A 286 4.51 -4.34 -14.12
N GLN A 287 5.17 -4.11 -15.26
CA GLN A 287 4.49 -3.90 -16.53
C GLN A 287 3.91 -5.21 -17.10
N ARG A 288 2.61 -5.22 -17.35
CA ARG A 288 1.83 -6.35 -17.88
C ARG A 288 1.09 -5.95 -19.14
N THR A 289 1.09 -6.84 -20.12
CA THR A 289 0.29 -6.71 -21.35
C THR A 289 -0.90 -7.67 -21.32
N GLY A 290 -1.89 -7.42 -22.19
CA GLY A 290 -3.06 -8.29 -22.36
C GLY A 290 -4.30 -7.90 -21.54
N SER A 291 -4.27 -6.76 -20.85
CA SER A 291 -5.43 -6.13 -20.18
C SER A 291 -5.52 -4.67 -20.64
N GLY A 292 -6.09 -4.48 -21.83
CA GLY A 292 -6.16 -3.18 -22.50
C GLY A 292 -5.05 -2.92 -23.51
N THR A 293 -4.85 -1.63 -23.81
CA THR A 293 -3.82 -1.14 -24.73
C THR A 293 -2.46 -1.03 -24.03
N ASN A 294 -1.38 -1.40 -24.72
CA ASN A 294 -0.01 -1.33 -24.20
C ASN A 294 0.19 -2.09 -22.86
N ALA A 295 1.31 -1.83 -22.20
CA ALA A 295 1.57 -2.36 -20.88
C ALA A 295 1.00 -1.42 -19.79
N GLY A 296 0.35 -2.01 -18.79
CA GLY A 296 -0.09 -1.36 -17.56
C GLY A 296 0.28 -2.21 -16.35
N TRP A 297 -0.14 -1.82 -15.16
CA TRP A 297 0.23 -2.49 -13.91
C TRP A 297 -0.90 -2.40 -12.89
N VAL A 298 -0.81 -3.25 -11.88
CA VAL A 298 -1.67 -3.19 -10.71
C VAL A 298 -1.21 -2.07 -9.80
N ASN A 299 -2.14 -1.31 -9.24
CA ASN A 299 -1.85 -0.30 -8.23
C ASN A 299 -1.53 -0.99 -6.89
N GLU A 300 -0.35 -1.61 -6.82
CA GLU A 300 0.14 -2.33 -5.65
C GLU A 300 0.36 -1.39 -4.47
N MET A 301 -0.30 -1.67 -3.35
CA MET A 301 -0.15 -0.88 -2.13
C MET A 301 1.17 -1.21 -1.45
N ASN A 302 1.89 -0.17 -1.05
CA ASN A 302 3.05 -0.25 -0.17
C ASN A 302 2.72 0.44 1.16
N THR A 303 3.11 -0.18 2.27
CA THR A 303 2.92 0.42 3.58
C THR A 303 4.10 1.35 3.91
N VAL A 304 3.79 2.64 4.08
CA VAL A 304 4.70 3.62 4.66
C VAL A 304 4.54 3.59 6.18
N ARG A 305 5.65 3.51 6.92
CA ARG A 305 5.69 3.62 8.38
C ARG A 305 6.81 4.58 8.79
N ILE A 306 6.41 5.72 9.35
CA ILE A 306 7.32 6.77 9.80
C ILE A 306 7.34 6.75 11.33
N PRO A 307 8.48 6.46 11.97
CA PRO A 307 8.59 6.54 13.42
C PRO A 307 8.25 7.97 13.90
N LEU A 308 7.43 8.10 14.94
CA LEU A 308 7.05 9.41 15.47
C LEU A 308 8.26 10.20 15.97
N THR A 309 9.30 9.51 16.45
CA THR A 309 10.57 10.11 16.86
C THR A 309 11.30 10.83 15.71
N ALA A 310 11.02 10.48 14.46
CA ALA A 310 11.60 11.19 13.32
C ALA A 310 11.08 12.63 13.20
N PHE A 311 9.87 12.91 13.68
CA PHE A 311 9.30 14.27 13.69
C PHE A 311 9.87 15.14 14.82
N GLU A 312 10.40 14.54 15.87
CA GLU A 312 11.07 15.22 16.99
C GLU A 312 12.56 15.48 16.72
N THR A 313 13.09 14.90 15.64
CA THR A 313 14.50 15.05 15.25
C THR A 313 14.78 16.52 14.87
N ASP A 314 16.03 16.96 15.00
CA ASP A 314 16.46 18.34 14.68
C ASP A 314 15.83 19.46 15.53
N GLY A 315 15.19 19.13 16.65
CA GLY A 315 14.69 20.13 17.59
C GLY A 315 13.52 20.94 17.04
N THR A 316 12.66 20.32 16.23
CA THR A 316 11.43 20.93 15.69
C THR A 316 10.57 21.61 16.76
N GLY A 317 10.61 21.07 17.98
CA GLY A 317 9.80 21.54 19.10
C GLY A 317 8.34 21.09 19.03
N ILE A 318 8.04 20.11 18.17
CA ILE A 318 6.66 19.63 17.98
C ILE A 318 6.11 18.98 19.26
N ASP A 319 4.89 19.34 19.63
CA ASP A 319 4.18 18.77 20.78
C ASP A 319 3.33 17.55 20.37
N LEU A 320 3.88 16.35 20.58
CA LEU A 320 3.18 15.09 20.35
C LEU A 320 1.96 14.88 21.28
N SER A 321 1.76 15.71 22.31
CA SER A 321 0.57 15.63 23.17
C SER A 321 -0.66 16.29 22.56
N ASN A 322 -0.51 17.04 21.46
CA ASN A 322 -1.59 17.80 20.85
C ASN A 322 -1.41 17.95 19.33
N ILE A 323 -1.31 16.84 18.61
CA ILE A 323 -1.29 16.84 17.14
C ILE A 323 -2.68 17.15 16.60
N VAL A 324 -2.80 18.19 15.78
CA VAL A 324 -4.08 18.67 15.22
C VAL A 324 -4.26 18.35 13.75
N ALA A 325 -3.19 18.00 13.03
CA ALA A 325 -3.29 17.59 11.63
C ALA A 325 -2.15 16.66 11.22
N VAL A 326 -2.47 15.78 10.27
CA VAL A 326 -1.53 15.00 9.47
C VAL A 326 -1.66 15.42 8.02
N ARG A 327 -0.55 15.69 7.34
CA ARG A 327 -0.56 16.21 5.97
C ARG A 327 0.41 15.43 5.09
N LEU A 328 -0.07 14.98 3.94
CA LEU A 328 0.77 14.44 2.87
C LEU A 328 1.26 15.62 2.03
N GLU A 329 2.57 15.75 1.88
CA GLU A 329 3.24 16.87 1.20
C GLU A 329 3.85 16.39 -0.12
N LEU A 330 3.43 16.99 -1.23
CA LEU A 330 3.77 16.54 -2.58
C LEU A 330 4.56 17.62 -3.33
N GLY A 331 5.39 17.17 -4.28
CA GLY A 331 6.23 18.02 -5.13
C GLY A 331 7.72 17.89 -4.81
N ALA A 332 8.56 18.50 -5.65
CA ALA A 332 10.01 18.29 -5.67
C ALA A 332 10.72 18.60 -4.33
N VAL A 333 10.12 19.46 -3.50
CA VAL A 333 10.65 19.79 -2.17
C VAL A 333 10.46 18.64 -1.18
N PHE A 334 9.51 17.74 -1.40
CA PHE A 334 9.12 16.69 -0.46
C PHE A 334 9.43 15.28 -0.96
N GLY A 335 9.82 15.12 -2.23
CA GLY A 335 10.19 13.86 -2.83
C GLY A 335 10.14 13.96 -4.36
N SER A 336 9.39 13.08 -5.00
CA SER A 336 9.15 13.11 -6.44
C SER A 336 8.41 14.38 -6.86
N GLU A 337 8.80 14.95 -7.99
CA GLU A 337 8.26 16.22 -8.50
C GLU A 337 6.88 16.12 -9.13
N ARG A 338 6.41 14.90 -9.41
CA ARG A 338 5.12 14.62 -10.06
C ARG A 338 4.64 13.21 -9.75
N GLY A 339 3.36 12.94 -10.00
CA GLY A 339 2.81 11.58 -9.97
C GLY A 339 1.30 11.52 -9.77
N ARG A 340 0.74 10.29 -9.87
CA ARG A 340 -0.62 9.94 -9.46
C ARG A 340 -0.50 8.94 -8.30
N VAL A 341 -1.04 9.30 -7.14
CA VAL A 341 -0.86 8.54 -5.89
C VAL A 341 -2.22 8.11 -5.37
N GLY A 342 -2.37 6.80 -5.12
CA GLY A 342 -3.47 6.25 -4.32
C GLY A 342 -3.03 6.11 -2.87
N VAL A 343 -3.93 6.36 -1.92
CA VAL A 343 -3.68 6.29 -0.47
C VAL A 343 -4.86 5.59 0.22
N ASP A 344 -4.53 4.78 1.22
CA ASP A 344 -5.50 4.10 2.10
C ASP A 344 -4.92 3.92 3.53
N ASP A 345 -5.77 3.60 4.50
CA ASP A 345 -5.42 3.27 5.89
C ASP A 345 -4.46 4.26 6.58
N LEU A 346 -4.79 5.56 6.60
CA LEU A 346 -4.02 6.57 7.32
C LEU A 346 -4.27 6.47 8.84
N GLN A 347 -3.24 6.10 9.58
CA GLN A 347 -3.31 5.81 11.01
C GLN A 347 -2.09 6.31 11.79
N ILE A 348 -2.28 6.56 13.08
CA ILE A 348 -1.18 6.70 14.05
C ILE A 348 -1.19 5.45 14.93
N MET A 349 -0.18 4.61 14.75
CA MET A 349 -0.14 3.24 15.26
C MET A 349 0.67 3.10 16.55
N LYS A 350 0.24 2.19 17.41
CA LYS A 350 0.93 1.87 18.66
C LYS A 350 2.20 1.06 18.46
N GLU A 351 2.17 0.17 17.47
CA GLU A 351 3.27 -0.74 17.13
C GLU A 351 3.78 -0.62 15.72
#